data_AF-A0A261AET0-F1
#
_entry.id   AF-A0A261AET0-F1
#
_cell.length_a   1.000
_cell.length_b   1.000
_cell.length_c   1.000
_cell.angle_alpha   90.00
_cell.angle_beta   90.00
_cell.angle_gamma   90.00
#
_symmetry.space_group_name_H-M   'P 1'
#
loop_
_entity.id
_entity.type
_entity.pdbx_description
1 polymer ?
#
loop_
_entity_poly.entity_id
_entity_poly.type
_entity_poly.pdbx_seq_one_letter_code
_entity_poly.pdbx_strand_id
1 'polypeptide(L)'
;MEFNMAAAPLNYGMAPPQRKPQPRMLRQFQIGGILINIREGAVRHIFEKHANDFKFATNRATDWPTIEHNVSGYIAEMMCSSAQIFLSNARSTREDSIMIYLKRPQDRLHHCFVVAHEGGNCYRLNTGYKKIIEEESFSGTWVNCGTQGMEEYWHGMQGVYTRGVPEENFHYWCIHGRLPSDFVNNPPPVLVPVPPPVYLIPLIPVYVVPQYVPYQQELIF
;
A
#
# COMPACT_ATOMS: atom_id res chain seq x y z
N MET A 1 23.41 57.32 -39.18
CA MET A 1 23.85 55.91 -39.28
C MET A 1 23.24 55.18 -38.10
N GLU A 2 22.06 54.60 -38.30
CA GLU A 2 21.43 53.72 -37.31
C GLU A 2 21.78 52.28 -37.67
N PHE A 3 22.45 51.59 -36.76
CA PHE A 3 22.75 50.17 -36.87
C PHE A 3 21.48 49.38 -36.56
N ASN A 4 20.85 48.83 -37.60
CA ASN A 4 19.71 47.95 -37.49
C ASN A 4 20.20 46.54 -37.10
N MET A 5 20.27 46.24 -35.81
CA MET A 5 20.53 44.89 -35.31
C MET A 5 19.22 44.10 -35.30
N ALA A 6 18.94 43.38 -36.39
CA ALA A 6 17.94 42.33 -36.38
C ALA A 6 18.43 41.18 -35.48
N ALA A 7 17.69 40.88 -34.42
CA ALA A 7 17.97 39.74 -33.55
C ALA A 7 17.84 38.44 -34.37
N ALA A 8 18.92 37.66 -34.44
CA ALA A 8 18.88 36.32 -35.00
C ALA A 8 17.95 35.45 -34.14
N PRO A 9 17.06 34.64 -34.72
CA PRO A 9 16.24 33.71 -33.96
C PRO A 9 17.15 32.69 -33.27
N LEU A 10 17.17 32.71 -31.94
CA LEU A 10 17.78 31.69 -31.11
C LEU A 10 17.07 30.36 -31.35
N ASN A 11 17.65 29.55 -32.23
CA ASN A 11 17.23 28.19 -32.48
C ASN A 11 17.68 27.34 -31.26
N TYR A 12 16.85 27.28 -30.22
CA TYR A 12 17.03 26.32 -29.13
C TYR A 12 16.76 24.93 -29.69
N GLY A 13 17.80 24.32 -30.28
CA GLY A 13 17.83 22.94 -30.71
C GLY A 13 17.79 21.95 -29.55
N MET A 14 16.82 22.07 -28.65
CA MET A 14 16.44 20.98 -27.77
C MET A 14 15.42 20.14 -28.53
N ALA A 15 15.89 19.08 -29.18
CA ALA A 15 15.00 18.01 -29.58
C ALA A 15 14.15 17.62 -28.36
N PRO A 16 12.81 17.52 -28.49
CA PRO A 16 11.97 17.11 -27.37
C PRO A 16 12.52 15.81 -26.79
N PRO A 17 12.54 15.63 -25.45
CA PRO A 17 13.09 14.43 -24.85
C PRO A 17 12.43 13.22 -25.51
N GLN A 18 13.24 12.41 -26.20
CA GLN A 18 12.75 11.19 -26.82
C GLN A 18 12.19 10.32 -25.70
N ARG A 19 10.86 10.30 -25.57
CA ARG A 19 10.17 9.38 -24.68
C ARG A 19 10.57 7.99 -25.16
N LYS A 20 11.44 7.32 -24.40
CA LYS A 20 11.77 5.91 -24.66
C LYS A 20 10.44 5.18 -24.85
N PRO A 21 10.23 4.46 -25.96
CA PRO A 21 9.01 3.70 -26.18
C PRO A 21 8.76 2.84 -24.93
N GLN A 22 7.61 3.03 -24.29
CA GLN A 22 7.28 2.19 -23.15
C GLN A 22 7.05 0.76 -23.66
N PRO A 23 7.53 -0.27 -22.94
CA PRO A 23 7.25 -1.64 -23.32
C PRO A 23 5.74 -1.91 -23.42
N ARG A 24 5.38 -2.83 -24.31
CA ARG A 24 3.99 -3.18 -24.61
C ARG A 24 3.25 -3.56 -23.32
N MET A 25 2.02 -3.09 -23.17
CA MET A 25 1.15 -3.49 -22.06
C MET A 25 0.67 -4.94 -22.28
N LEU A 26 0.86 -5.80 -21.28
CA LEU A 26 0.37 -7.17 -21.29
C LEU A 26 -0.95 -7.31 -20.53
N ARG A 27 -1.04 -6.67 -19.35
CA ARG A 27 -2.22 -6.70 -18.48
C ARG A 27 -2.36 -5.37 -17.76
N GLN A 28 -3.61 -4.98 -17.52
CA GLN A 28 -3.98 -3.89 -16.62
C GLN A 28 -5.14 -4.38 -15.75
N PHE A 29 -5.09 -4.09 -14.45
CA PHE A 29 -6.13 -4.43 -13.49
C PHE A 29 -6.13 -3.48 -12.30
N GLN A 30 -7.21 -3.43 -11.54
CA GLN A 30 -7.40 -2.48 -10.46
C GLN A 30 -7.24 -3.15 -9.08
N ILE A 31 -6.60 -2.44 -8.15
CA ILE A 31 -6.57 -2.78 -6.72
C ILE A 31 -6.89 -1.49 -5.94
N GLY A 32 -7.96 -1.49 -5.16
CA GLY A 32 -8.43 -0.24 -4.53
C GLY A 32 -8.68 0.84 -5.59
N GLY A 33 -8.09 2.01 -5.43
CA GLY A 33 -8.15 3.14 -6.39
C GLY A 33 -7.04 3.15 -7.45
N ILE A 34 -6.07 2.23 -7.42
CA ILE A 34 -4.93 2.22 -8.35
C ILE A 34 -5.07 1.19 -9.47
N LEU A 35 -4.52 1.54 -10.64
CA LEU A 35 -4.37 0.66 -11.79
C LEU A 35 -2.96 0.08 -11.83
N ILE A 36 -2.86 -1.25 -11.77
CA ILE A 36 -1.61 -1.98 -11.92
C ILE A 36 -1.41 -2.38 -13.38
N ASN A 37 -0.27 -1.98 -13.92
CA ASN A 37 0.19 -2.23 -15.27
C ASN A 37 1.29 -3.29 -15.26
N ILE A 38 1.08 -4.42 -15.93
CA ILE A 38 2.14 -5.38 -16.23
C ILE A 38 2.53 -5.20 -17.69
N ARG A 39 3.77 -4.79 -17.91
CA ARG A 39 4.34 -4.57 -19.24
C ARG A 39 5.30 -5.69 -19.62
N GLU A 40 5.52 -5.84 -20.92
CA GLU A 40 6.51 -6.76 -21.48
C GLU A 40 7.88 -6.56 -20.83
N GLY A 41 8.53 -7.67 -20.48
CA GLY A 41 9.80 -7.70 -19.76
C GLY A 41 9.68 -7.71 -18.24
N ALA A 42 8.53 -7.36 -17.65
CA ALA A 42 8.36 -7.39 -16.18
C ALA A 42 8.47 -8.81 -15.62
N VAL A 43 7.84 -9.79 -16.29
CA VAL A 43 7.93 -11.20 -15.90
C VAL A 43 9.33 -11.73 -16.11
N ARG A 44 9.98 -11.38 -17.23
CA ARG A 44 11.39 -11.74 -17.46
C ARG A 44 12.28 -11.24 -16.32
N HIS A 45 12.12 -9.99 -15.89
CA HIS A 45 12.89 -9.44 -14.78
C HIS A 45 12.63 -10.16 -13.45
N ILE A 46 11.38 -10.55 -13.17
CA ILE A 46 11.06 -11.41 -12.02
C ILE A 46 11.83 -12.73 -12.10
N PHE A 47 11.86 -13.34 -13.28
CA PHE A 47 12.50 -14.65 -13.50
C PHE A 47 14.03 -14.61 -13.37
N GLU A 48 14.67 -13.45 -13.54
CA GLU A 48 16.13 -13.31 -13.33
C GLU A 48 16.56 -13.70 -11.91
N LYS A 49 15.71 -13.49 -10.90
CA LYS A 49 16.03 -13.76 -9.49
C LYS A 49 15.04 -14.68 -8.77
N HIS A 50 13.78 -14.69 -9.21
CA HIS A 50 12.65 -15.29 -8.51
C HIS A 50 11.86 -16.26 -9.39
N ALA A 51 12.49 -16.86 -10.41
CA ALA A 51 11.83 -17.82 -11.30
C ALA A 51 11.10 -18.94 -10.55
N ASN A 52 11.72 -19.51 -9.51
CA ASN A 52 11.13 -20.62 -8.75
C ASN A 52 9.81 -20.25 -8.06
N ASP A 53 9.61 -18.97 -7.75
CA ASP A 53 8.38 -18.49 -7.09
C ASP A 53 7.17 -18.49 -8.02
N PHE A 54 7.39 -18.46 -9.35
CA PHE A 54 6.36 -18.32 -10.37
C PHE A 54 6.42 -19.38 -11.48
N LYS A 55 7.41 -20.29 -11.44
CA LYS A 55 7.62 -21.29 -12.50
C LYS A 55 6.40 -22.16 -12.78
N PHE A 56 5.60 -22.48 -11.75
CA PHE A 56 4.37 -23.26 -11.94
C PHE A 56 3.34 -22.53 -12.81
N ALA A 57 3.32 -21.19 -12.76
CA ALA A 57 2.40 -20.36 -13.53
C ALA A 57 2.79 -20.24 -15.01
N THR A 58 3.95 -20.75 -15.44
CA THR A 58 4.28 -20.77 -16.88
C THR A 58 3.43 -21.75 -17.67
N ASN A 59 2.74 -22.68 -17.00
CA ASN A 59 1.98 -23.76 -17.63
C ASN A 59 2.82 -24.55 -18.66
N ARG A 60 4.09 -24.85 -18.30
CA ARG A 60 5.06 -25.58 -19.13
C ARG A 60 5.48 -24.86 -20.42
N ALA A 61 5.10 -23.60 -20.62
CA ALA A 61 5.57 -22.81 -21.75
C ALA A 61 7.10 -22.62 -21.69
N THR A 62 7.73 -22.60 -22.87
CA THR A 62 9.18 -22.41 -23.04
C THR A 62 9.54 -21.13 -23.79
N ASP A 63 8.60 -20.53 -24.52
CA ASP A 63 8.78 -19.25 -25.18
C ASP A 63 8.37 -18.08 -24.28
N TRP A 64 9.14 -16.99 -24.35
CA TRP A 64 8.92 -15.82 -23.50
C TRP A 64 7.55 -15.17 -23.67
N PRO A 65 7.02 -14.93 -24.88
CA PRO A 65 5.71 -14.30 -25.04
C PRO A 65 4.60 -15.05 -24.30
N THR A 66 4.58 -16.39 -24.40
CA THR A 66 3.60 -17.22 -23.69
C THR A 66 3.85 -17.26 -22.19
N ILE A 67 5.11 -17.35 -21.75
CA ILE A 67 5.48 -17.27 -20.33
C ILE A 67 5.00 -15.94 -19.72
N GLU A 68 5.27 -14.81 -20.38
CA GLU A 68 4.87 -13.50 -19.86
C GLU A 68 3.34 -13.36 -19.83
N HIS A 69 2.63 -13.86 -20.84
CA HIS A 69 1.17 -13.86 -20.85
C HIS A 69 0.59 -14.69 -19.68
N ASN A 70 1.09 -15.91 -19.48
CA ASN A 70 0.59 -16.82 -18.46
C ASN A 70 0.89 -16.29 -17.04
N VAL A 71 2.13 -15.88 -16.77
CA VAL A 71 2.54 -15.41 -15.45
C VAL A 71 1.89 -14.06 -15.14
N SER A 72 1.78 -13.14 -16.10
CA SER A 72 1.07 -11.87 -15.87
C SER A 72 -0.41 -12.09 -15.58
N GLY A 73 -1.06 -13.04 -16.27
CA GLY A 73 -2.42 -13.47 -15.99
C GLY A 73 -2.56 -14.01 -14.56
N TYR A 74 -1.67 -14.92 -14.17
CA TYR A 74 -1.64 -15.50 -12.83
C TYR A 74 -1.45 -14.44 -11.73
N ILE A 75 -0.53 -13.49 -11.90
CA ILE A 75 -0.31 -12.41 -10.94
C ILE A 75 -1.56 -11.54 -10.80
N ALA A 76 -2.18 -11.15 -11.94
CA ALA A 76 -3.37 -10.32 -11.94
C ALA A 76 -4.56 -11.03 -11.25
N GLU A 77 -4.80 -12.30 -11.60
CA GLU A 77 -5.85 -13.11 -10.99
C GLU A 77 -5.63 -13.28 -9.49
N MET A 78 -4.40 -13.61 -9.07
CA MET A 78 -4.05 -13.77 -7.66
C MET A 78 -4.25 -12.49 -6.85
N MET A 79 -3.88 -11.33 -7.40
CA MET A 79 -4.13 -10.05 -6.74
C MET A 79 -5.63 -9.74 -6.67
N CYS A 80 -6.35 -9.88 -7.78
CA CYS A 80 -7.77 -9.51 -7.85
C CYS A 80 -8.68 -10.42 -7.00
N SER A 81 -8.29 -11.69 -6.84
CA SER A 81 -9.05 -12.68 -6.04
C SER A 81 -8.59 -12.77 -4.59
N SER A 82 -7.58 -12.01 -4.18
CA SER A 82 -7.07 -12.05 -2.81
C SER A 82 -8.09 -11.46 -1.85
N ALA A 83 -8.46 -12.20 -0.81
CA ALA A 83 -9.34 -11.69 0.24
C ALA A 83 -8.68 -10.56 1.05
N GLN A 84 -7.35 -10.52 1.11
CA GLN A 84 -6.59 -9.58 1.91
C GLN A 84 -5.39 -9.06 1.11
N ILE A 85 -5.24 -7.75 1.03
CA ILE A 85 -4.11 -7.08 0.38
C ILE A 85 -3.66 -5.93 1.26
N PHE A 86 -2.36 -5.88 1.57
CA PHE A 86 -1.73 -4.78 2.27
C PHE A 86 -0.83 -3.99 1.34
N LEU A 87 -0.97 -2.67 1.32
CA LEU A 87 -0.15 -1.75 0.56
C LEU A 87 0.61 -0.83 1.50
N SER A 88 1.93 -0.75 1.36
CA SER A 88 2.75 0.11 2.21
C SER A 88 4.01 0.59 1.49
N ASN A 89 4.43 1.81 1.79
CA ASN A 89 5.72 2.36 1.40
C ASN A 89 6.83 2.10 2.43
N ALA A 90 6.52 1.56 3.62
CA ALA A 90 7.46 1.43 4.74
C ALA A 90 8.71 0.58 4.44
N ARG A 91 8.67 -0.22 3.38
CA ARG A 91 9.80 -1.05 2.91
C ARG A 91 10.17 -0.76 1.46
N SER A 92 9.65 0.32 0.88
CA SER A 92 10.05 0.81 -0.42
C SER A 92 11.33 1.61 -0.26
N THR A 93 12.35 1.31 -1.06
CA THR A 93 13.59 2.11 -1.12
C THR A 93 13.47 3.30 -2.07
N ARG A 94 12.32 3.47 -2.74
CA ARG A 94 12.07 4.55 -3.67
C ARG A 94 10.77 5.26 -3.31
N GLU A 95 10.78 6.58 -3.41
CA GLU A 95 9.60 7.42 -3.16
C GLU A 95 8.50 7.21 -4.19
N ASP A 96 8.82 6.72 -5.38
CA ASP A 96 7.87 6.45 -6.44
C ASP A 96 7.32 5.01 -6.40
N SER A 97 7.63 4.21 -5.37
CA SER A 97 7.14 2.84 -5.30
C SER A 97 6.45 2.48 -3.99
N ILE A 98 5.51 1.54 -4.11
CA ILE A 98 4.82 0.90 -2.99
C ILE A 98 4.98 -0.61 -3.08
N MET A 99 4.92 -1.24 -1.92
CA MET A 99 4.90 -2.68 -1.78
C MET A 99 3.46 -3.17 -1.65
N ILE A 100 3.11 -4.21 -2.40
CA ILE A 100 1.88 -4.97 -2.26
C ILE A 100 2.24 -6.30 -1.60
N TYR A 101 1.54 -6.62 -0.51
CA TYR A 101 1.66 -7.88 0.20
C TYR A 101 0.31 -8.60 0.20
N LEU A 102 0.35 -9.89 -0.12
CA LEU A 102 -0.80 -10.79 0.01
C LEU A 102 -0.33 -12.21 0.33
N LYS A 103 -1.19 -13.00 0.96
CA LYS A 103 -0.93 -14.40 1.25
C LYS A 103 -2.15 -15.22 0.86
N ARG A 104 -1.97 -16.18 -0.04
CA ARG A 104 -3.05 -17.12 -0.38
C ARG A 104 -3.26 -18.09 0.80
N PRO A 105 -4.49 -18.58 1.03
CA PRO A 105 -4.79 -19.45 2.18
C PRO A 105 -3.88 -20.69 2.30
N GLN A 106 -3.40 -21.23 1.18
CA GLN A 106 -2.55 -22.43 1.14
C GLN A 106 -1.04 -22.12 1.15
N ASP A 107 -0.65 -20.85 1.03
CA ASP A 107 0.75 -20.48 0.94
C ASP A 107 1.33 -20.21 2.33
N ARG A 108 2.55 -20.72 2.57
CA ARG A 108 3.33 -20.37 3.76
C ARG A 108 3.98 -18.99 3.65
N LEU A 109 4.32 -18.58 2.42
CA LEU A 109 5.03 -17.35 2.12
C LEU A 109 4.06 -16.26 1.66
N HIS A 110 4.38 -15.01 1.97
CA HIS A 110 3.70 -13.87 1.38
C HIS A 110 4.23 -13.65 -0.03
N HIS A 111 3.33 -13.30 -0.95
CA HIS A 111 3.70 -12.72 -2.23
C HIS A 111 3.90 -11.23 -2.03
N CYS A 112 5.07 -10.76 -2.46
CA CYS A 112 5.50 -9.38 -2.36
C CYS A 112 5.67 -8.84 -3.77
N PHE A 113 5.07 -7.71 -4.08
CA PHE A 113 5.23 -7.05 -5.37
C PHE A 113 5.62 -5.60 -5.19
N VAL A 114 6.64 -5.17 -5.93
CA VAL A 114 7.06 -3.77 -6.00
C VAL A 114 6.36 -3.15 -7.20
N VAL A 115 5.56 -2.12 -6.98
CA VAL A 115 4.94 -1.36 -8.06
C VAL A 115 5.39 0.10 -8.00
N ALA A 116 5.75 0.67 -9.15
CA ALA A 116 6.19 2.06 -9.25
C ALA A 116 5.18 2.94 -9.98
N HIS A 117 4.97 4.14 -9.48
CA HIS A 117 4.05 5.12 -10.01
C HIS A 117 4.47 5.56 -11.42
N GLU A 118 3.54 5.49 -12.38
CA GLU A 118 3.73 5.96 -13.76
C GLU A 118 3.00 7.29 -14.04
N GLY A 119 2.23 7.81 -13.06
CA GLY A 119 1.40 9.00 -13.20
C GLY A 119 -0.09 8.72 -12.96
N GLY A 120 -0.83 9.74 -12.51
CA GLY A 120 -2.24 9.59 -12.13
C GLY A 120 -2.41 8.52 -11.04
N ASN A 121 -3.32 7.57 -11.26
CA ASN A 121 -3.50 6.39 -10.41
C ASN A 121 -2.83 5.12 -10.99
N CYS A 122 -1.94 5.25 -11.98
CA CYS A 122 -1.30 4.13 -12.65
C CYS A 122 0.04 3.75 -11.99
N TYR A 123 0.26 2.46 -11.82
CA TYR A 123 1.46 1.87 -11.25
C TYR A 123 1.94 0.71 -12.11
N ARG A 124 3.22 0.65 -12.40
CA ARG A 124 3.84 -0.46 -13.12
C ARG A 124 4.37 -1.51 -12.15
N LEU A 125 4.08 -2.77 -12.42
CA LEU A 125 4.76 -3.89 -11.78
C LEU A 125 6.24 -3.88 -12.17
N ASN A 126 7.11 -3.62 -11.19
CA ASN A 126 8.56 -3.68 -11.39
C ASN A 126 9.09 -5.08 -11.12
N THR A 127 8.72 -5.67 -9.98
CA THR A 127 9.18 -7.03 -9.59
C THR A 127 8.22 -7.68 -8.61
N GLY A 128 8.40 -8.98 -8.38
CA GLY A 128 7.60 -9.84 -7.52
C GLY A 128 8.41 -11.02 -7.01
N TYR A 129 8.14 -11.45 -5.79
CA TYR A 129 8.84 -12.57 -5.14
C TYR A 129 8.04 -13.09 -3.95
N LYS A 130 8.43 -14.26 -3.42
CA LYS A 130 7.89 -14.79 -2.17
C LYS A 130 8.84 -14.54 -0.99
N LYS A 131 8.29 -14.21 0.18
CA LYS A 131 9.08 -14.01 1.39
C LYS A 131 8.33 -14.47 2.64
N ILE A 132 9.07 -15.00 3.62
CA ILE A 132 8.57 -15.15 4.99
C ILE A 132 8.50 -13.74 5.60
N ILE A 133 7.32 -13.36 6.06
CA ILE A 133 7.11 -12.10 6.77
C ILE A 133 6.45 -12.47 8.10
N GLU A 134 7.09 -12.05 9.18
CA GLU A 134 6.59 -12.17 10.55
C GLU A 134 5.29 -11.35 10.69
N GLU A 135 4.30 -11.89 11.41
CA GLU A 135 2.97 -11.26 11.52
C GLU A 135 3.05 -9.87 12.17
N GLU A 136 4.01 -9.67 13.06
CA GLU A 136 4.33 -8.40 13.72
C GLU A 136 4.68 -7.31 12.71
N SER A 137 5.16 -7.67 11.51
CA SER A 137 5.39 -6.72 10.41
C SER A 137 4.11 -6.02 9.97
N PHE A 138 2.95 -6.64 10.18
CA PHE A 138 1.63 -6.12 9.87
C PHE A 138 0.93 -5.51 11.09
N SER A 139 1.49 -5.59 12.30
CA SER A 139 0.87 -5.04 13.53
C SER A 139 0.53 -3.55 13.45
N GLY A 140 -0.39 -3.05 14.27
CA GLY A 140 -0.77 -1.64 14.28
C GLY A 140 -1.88 -1.28 13.28
N THR A 141 -2.10 0.02 13.13
CA THR A 141 -3.28 0.56 12.45
C THR A 141 -3.13 0.58 10.92
N TRP A 142 -4.16 0.07 10.25
CA TRP A 142 -4.34 0.09 8.80
C TRP A 142 -5.61 0.84 8.44
N VAL A 143 -5.66 1.41 7.25
CA VAL A 143 -6.89 2.02 6.73
C VAL A 143 -7.46 1.16 5.61
N ASN A 144 -8.72 0.78 5.75
CA ASN A 144 -9.45 0.05 4.74
C ASN A 144 -9.82 0.97 3.57
N CYS A 145 -9.44 0.59 2.35
CA CYS A 145 -9.65 1.42 1.16
C CYS A 145 -11.14 1.55 0.80
N GLY A 146 -11.95 0.53 1.09
CA GLY A 146 -13.37 0.52 0.76
C GLY A 146 -14.21 1.32 1.75
N THR A 147 -13.94 1.17 3.05
CA THR A 147 -14.75 1.78 4.12
C THR A 147 -14.15 3.07 4.68
N GLN A 148 -12.86 3.34 4.41
CA GLN A 148 -12.07 4.41 5.03
C GLN A 148 -11.92 4.26 6.57
N GLY A 149 -12.30 3.11 7.13
CA GLY A 149 -12.16 2.81 8.55
C GLY A 149 -10.71 2.49 8.91
N MET A 150 -10.28 2.97 10.09
CA MET A 150 -9.04 2.56 10.73
C MET A 150 -9.27 1.23 11.46
N GLU A 151 -8.46 0.23 11.16
CA GLU A 151 -8.56 -1.12 11.72
C GLU A 151 -7.19 -1.55 12.25
N GLU A 152 -7.14 -2.05 13.49
CA GLU A 152 -5.95 -2.73 14.01
C GLU A 152 -5.79 -4.08 13.32
N TYR A 153 -4.55 -4.49 13.06
CA TYR A 153 -4.28 -5.77 12.43
C TYR A 153 -4.79 -6.96 13.25
N TRP A 154 -5.53 -7.87 12.62
CA TRP A 154 -5.91 -9.17 13.16
C TRP A 154 -6.01 -10.25 12.07
N HIS A 155 -5.90 -11.51 12.48
CA HIS A 155 -5.92 -12.63 11.56
C HIS A 155 -7.32 -12.86 10.96
N GLY A 156 -7.46 -12.66 9.65
CA GLY A 156 -8.73 -12.87 8.94
C GLY A 156 -9.40 -11.58 8.45
N MET A 157 -8.77 -10.43 8.62
CA MET A 157 -9.20 -9.18 7.96
C MET A 157 -9.36 -9.39 6.45
N GLN A 158 -10.37 -8.74 5.87
CA GLN A 158 -10.67 -8.83 4.44
C GLN A 158 -10.79 -7.44 3.83
N GLY A 159 -10.15 -7.27 2.68
CA GLY A 159 -10.14 -6.03 1.94
C GLY A 159 -8.75 -5.60 1.51
N VAL A 160 -8.69 -4.36 1.04
CA VAL A 160 -7.47 -3.68 0.61
C VAL A 160 -7.14 -2.65 1.68
N TYR A 161 -5.93 -2.72 2.21
CA TYR A 161 -5.50 -1.94 3.36
C TYR A 161 -4.25 -1.15 3.04
N THR A 162 -4.17 0.09 3.50
CA THR A 162 -2.95 0.90 3.39
C THR A 162 -2.40 1.26 4.76
N ARG A 163 -1.08 1.42 4.82
CA ARG A 163 -0.38 1.98 5.98
C ARG A 163 0.19 3.33 5.64
N GLY A 164 0.08 4.25 6.59
CA GLY A 164 0.46 5.65 6.44
C GLY A 164 -0.77 6.55 6.57
N VAL A 165 -0.52 7.82 6.86
CA VAL A 165 -1.56 8.84 6.89
C VAL A 165 -1.56 9.62 5.57
N PRO A 166 -2.72 10.15 5.15
CA PRO A 166 -2.83 10.90 3.91
C PRO A 166 -1.84 12.07 3.77
N GLU A 167 -1.41 12.66 4.89
CA GLU A 167 -0.50 13.79 4.97
C GLU A 167 0.96 13.41 4.69
N GLU A 168 1.31 12.13 4.81
CA GLU A 168 2.69 11.63 4.72
C GLU A 168 3.02 10.97 3.38
N ASN A 169 2.00 10.57 2.60
CA ASN A 169 2.22 9.75 1.41
C ASN A 169 1.15 9.96 0.33
N PHE A 170 1.54 10.48 -0.84
CA PHE A 170 0.62 10.68 -1.95
C PHE A 170 0.00 9.37 -2.48
N HIS A 171 0.70 8.24 -2.33
CA HIS A 171 0.19 6.93 -2.73
C HIS A 171 -1.07 6.55 -1.95
N TYR A 172 -1.18 6.99 -0.68
CA TYR A 172 -2.37 6.80 0.14
C TYR A 172 -3.61 7.28 -0.62
N TRP A 173 -3.58 8.51 -1.14
CA TRP A 173 -4.71 9.07 -1.88
C TRP A 173 -5.05 8.28 -3.13
N CYS A 174 -4.04 7.91 -3.91
CA CYS A 174 -4.26 7.11 -5.11
C CYS A 174 -4.93 5.77 -4.79
N ILE A 175 -4.48 5.08 -3.75
CA ILE A 175 -5.01 3.78 -3.33
C ILE A 175 -6.44 3.92 -2.79
N HIS A 176 -6.77 5.06 -2.18
CA HIS A 176 -8.11 5.37 -1.70
C HIS A 176 -9.00 6.04 -2.76
N GLY A 177 -8.58 6.05 -4.03
CA GLY A 177 -9.39 6.51 -5.17
C GLY A 177 -9.58 8.02 -5.25
N ARG A 178 -8.74 8.80 -4.56
CA ARG A 178 -8.74 10.26 -4.66
C ARG A 178 -7.66 10.69 -5.65
N LEU A 179 -8.04 11.50 -6.64
CA LEU A 179 -7.11 12.00 -7.65
C LEU A 179 -6.40 13.24 -7.14
N PRO A 180 -5.17 13.52 -7.64
CA PRO A 180 -4.48 14.74 -7.29
C PRO A 180 -5.19 16.05 -7.63
N SER A 181 -6.12 16.03 -8.58
CA SER A 181 -6.99 17.16 -8.89
C SER A 181 -8.02 17.46 -7.80
N ASP A 182 -8.35 16.49 -6.94
CA ASP A 182 -9.30 16.67 -5.83
C ASP A 182 -8.68 17.48 -4.67
N PHE A 183 -7.35 17.67 -4.70
CA PHE A 183 -6.56 18.38 -3.68
C PHE A 183 -6.84 19.89 -3.60
N VAL A 184 -7.39 20.50 -4.66
CA VAL A 184 -7.71 21.94 -4.65
C VAL A 184 -9.01 22.23 -3.89
N ASN A 185 -9.92 21.25 -3.79
CA ASN A 185 -11.30 21.48 -3.34
C ASN A 185 -11.71 20.71 -2.08
N ASN A 186 -11.00 19.64 -1.69
CA ASN A 186 -11.35 18.83 -0.52
C ASN A 186 -10.14 18.65 0.42
N PRO A 187 -10.06 19.41 1.53
CA PRO A 187 -9.05 19.15 2.56
C PRO A 187 -9.21 17.73 3.15
N PRO A 188 -8.15 17.15 3.73
CA PRO A 188 -8.23 15.86 4.40
C PRO A 188 -9.35 15.86 5.46
N PRO A 189 -10.05 14.73 5.65
CA PRO A 189 -11.08 14.63 6.67
C PRO A 189 -10.45 14.96 8.03
N VAL A 190 -11.04 15.93 8.74
CA VAL A 190 -10.63 16.30 10.09
C VAL A 190 -10.66 15.04 10.95
N LEU A 191 -9.51 14.69 11.51
CA LEU A 191 -9.36 13.60 12.48
C LEU A 191 -10.22 13.96 13.71
N VAL A 192 -11.39 13.34 13.82
CA VAL A 192 -12.14 13.36 15.07
C VAL A 192 -11.71 12.13 15.86
N PRO A 193 -11.03 12.26 17.00
CA PRO A 193 -10.72 11.11 17.83
C PRO A 193 -12.03 10.44 18.22
N VAL A 194 -12.20 9.17 17.84
CA VAL A 194 -13.31 8.35 18.33
C VAL A 194 -13.06 8.18 19.83
N PRO A 195 -13.97 8.62 20.72
CA PRO A 195 -13.80 8.40 22.15
C PRO A 195 -13.71 6.88 22.40
N PRO A 196 -12.79 6.41 23.25
CA PRO A 196 -12.78 4.99 23.60
C PRO A 196 -14.15 4.58 24.15
N PRO A 197 -14.61 3.34 23.91
CA PRO A 197 -15.88 2.87 24.46
C PRO A 197 -15.86 3.03 25.98
N VAL A 198 -16.81 3.81 26.50
CA VAL A 198 -17.03 3.95 27.93
C VAL A 198 -17.66 2.66 28.43
N TYR A 199 -16.86 1.80 29.06
CA TYR A 199 -17.38 0.66 29.81
C TYR A 199 -18.06 1.19 31.08
N LEU A 200 -19.39 1.15 31.11
CA LEU A 200 -20.14 1.35 32.36
C LEU A 200 -19.93 0.13 33.25
N ILE A 201 -18.98 0.22 34.18
CA ILE A 201 -18.86 -0.75 35.27
C ILE A 201 -20.00 -0.46 36.25
N PRO A 202 -20.92 -1.40 36.52
CA PRO A 202 -21.91 -1.21 37.57
C PRO A 202 -21.20 -1.10 38.91
N LEU A 203 -21.27 0.09 39.53
CA LEU A 203 -20.87 0.31 40.92
C LEU A 203 -21.81 -0.50 41.82
N ILE A 204 -21.34 -1.63 42.33
CA ILE A 204 -21.97 -2.29 43.46
C ILE A 204 -21.64 -1.42 44.69
N PRO A 205 -22.63 -0.84 45.40
CA PRO A 205 -22.36 -0.08 46.60
C PRO A 205 -21.83 -1.03 47.69
N VAL A 206 -20.56 -0.88 48.05
CA VAL A 206 -19.99 -1.49 49.25
C VAL A 206 -20.46 -0.65 50.43
N TYR A 207 -21.40 -1.19 51.22
CA TYR A 207 -21.74 -0.63 52.52
C TYR A 207 -20.57 -0.85 53.47
N VAL A 208 -19.78 0.20 53.72
CA VAL A 208 -18.76 0.20 54.78
C VAL A 208 -19.48 0.46 56.10
N VAL A 209 -19.59 -0.58 56.93
CA VAL A 209 -20.05 -0.43 58.33
C VAL A 209 -18.88 0.12 59.14
N PRO A 210 -18.99 1.27 59.82
CA PRO A 210 -17.90 1.78 60.66
C PRO A 210 -17.70 0.86 61.87
N GLN A 211 -16.54 0.23 61.99
CA GLN A 211 -16.12 -0.39 63.24
C GLN A 211 -15.56 0.71 64.15
N TYR A 212 -16.23 0.94 65.28
CA TYR A 212 -15.72 1.77 66.36
C TYR A 212 -14.51 1.07 66.99
N VAL A 213 -13.33 1.69 66.90
CA VAL A 213 -12.13 1.28 67.65
C VAL A 213 -11.94 2.31 68.78
N PRO A 214 -12.04 1.91 70.06
CA PRO A 214 -11.82 2.83 71.17
C PRO A 214 -10.33 3.17 71.30
N TYR A 215 -10.02 4.47 71.37
CA TYR A 215 -8.70 5.01 71.66
C TYR A 215 -8.25 4.62 73.08
N GLN A 216 -7.11 3.95 73.21
CA GLN A 216 -6.33 4.00 74.45
C GLN A 216 -5.09 4.88 74.22
N GLN A 217 -5.03 5.99 74.95
CA GLN A 217 -3.84 6.82 75.12
C GLN A 217 -2.88 6.10 76.09
N GLU A 218 -1.64 5.87 75.67
CA GLU A 218 -0.53 5.72 76.61
C GLU A 218 0.48 6.83 76.37
N LEU A 219 0.62 7.68 77.40
CA LEU A 219 1.64 8.71 77.58
C LEU A 219 2.99 8.04 77.86
N ILE A 220 4.02 8.37 77.10
CA ILE A 220 5.40 8.04 77.45
C ILE A 220 6.06 9.32 77.99
N PHE A 221 6.53 9.24 79.24
CA PHE A 221 7.39 10.23 79.90
C PHE A 221 8.82 10.19 79.36
#